data_AF-L0DGZ0-F1
#
_entry.id   AF-L0DGZ0-F1
#
_cell.length_a   1.000
_cell.length_b   1.000
_cell.length_c   1.000
_cell.angle_alpha   90.00
_cell.angle_beta   90.00
_cell.angle_gamma   90.00
#
_symmetry.space_group_name_H-M   'P 1'
#
loop_
_entity.id
_entity.type
_entity.pdbx_description
1 polymer ?
#
loop_
_entity_poly.entity_id
_entity_poly.type
_entity_poly.pdbx_seq_one_letter_code
_entity_poly.pdbx_strand_id
1 'polypeptide(L)'
;MAEGQALLRAVIDSPDDDAPRLEYAGWLESRGEPERGEFIRVQCALDTMSADDPRRPPLQAREAELLEQHGWTWAEEFGTEITEWVFRRGFIERVEMSLERPADQILAVLSKGPIRHIRDAGQFDDFDGLVEALPQLDHLTGLEFWKLYVCNDRLVAKLLNSPHLRNLRTLILHHDRNGNLVEDEVLIEGLMSPYRMNLRELAVNVDVMWRGPSPKVLMAMARSPYLANLRKLDLSETELTVELIRALGQSPAFAHLEELDLGGCSFPPRLWDEVLQGPWLPRLKWLRLSGAATTDAEGFHVDDLKNLPTYRSGFEDRVAVVDWDTVFIAPNYRNTSWQGLTWKERRSRPLRVMNPWVRAKDYAGLENEYRRLCQALAGAEIRAEIDCLPFDVYEEKLHKRVQKVLGVLPKKRGKAISLRISPDFEWRGEFHVQANDLAVTEDEVPEEISYEGPIVQIKGPDFPEASQIYQRHPLQAGTRPSGPALYLLARTVAAYGRCLAGHDLPVPVYFGCRHAVFCMSRP
;
A
#
# COMPACT_ATOMS: atom_id res chain seq x y z
N MET A 1 -4.07 23.06 23.46
CA MET A 1 -2.78 22.48 23.06
C MET A 1 -2.25 21.52 24.12
N ALA A 2 -1.95 21.96 25.35
CA ALA A 2 -1.43 21.07 26.41
C ALA A 2 -2.37 19.91 26.80
N GLU A 3 -3.68 20.16 26.91
CA GLU A 3 -4.67 19.13 27.25
C GLU A 3 -4.78 18.03 26.19
N GLY A 4 -4.93 18.40 24.91
CA GLY A 4 -4.96 17.43 23.81
C GLY A 4 -3.68 16.61 23.69
N GLN A 5 -2.52 17.21 23.94
CA GLN A 5 -1.24 16.47 23.99
C GLN A 5 -1.20 15.47 25.14
N ALA A 6 -1.72 15.83 26.33
CA ALA A 6 -1.80 14.91 27.46
C ALA A 6 -2.76 13.74 27.18
N LEU A 7 -3.92 14.00 26.57
CA LEU A 7 -4.88 12.96 26.17
C LEU A 7 -4.30 12.04 25.09
N LEU A 8 -3.67 12.60 24.05
CA LEU A 8 -2.97 11.79 23.03
C LEU A 8 -1.87 10.94 23.66
N ARG A 9 -1.13 11.50 24.63
CA ARG A 9 -0.09 10.76 25.34
C ARG A 9 -0.67 9.59 26.14
N ALA A 10 -1.82 9.78 26.77
CA ALA A 10 -2.54 8.70 27.46
C ALA A 10 -2.96 7.57 26.48
N VAL A 11 -3.39 7.93 25.26
CA VAL A 11 -3.67 6.94 24.19
C VAL A 11 -2.41 6.16 23.80
N ILE A 12 -1.27 6.85 23.65
CA ILE A 12 0.02 6.23 23.28
C ILE A 12 0.53 5.31 24.39
N ASP A 13 0.44 5.74 25.65
CA ASP A 13 0.94 4.99 26.81
C ASP A 13 0.03 3.81 27.19
N SER A 14 -1.25 3.82 26.77
CA SER A 14 -2.22 2.73 27.00
C SER A 14 -2.92 2.30 25.71
N PRO A 15 -2.18 1.76 24.71
CA PRO A 15 -2.69 1.59 23.36
C PRO A 15 -3.73 0.46 23.22
N ASP A 16 -3.84 -0.44 24.21
CA ASP A 16 -4.86 -1.49 24.26
C ASP A 16 -6.18 -1.00 24.88
N ASP A 17 -6.18 0.12 25.60
CA ASP A 17 -7.36 0.67 26.28
C ASP A 17 -8.14 1.64 25.38
N ASP A 18 -9.45 1.48 25.35
CA ASP A 18 -10.35 2.36 24.59
C ASP A 18 -10.73 3.60 25.41
N ALA A 19 -10.63 3.58 26.75
CA ALA A 19 -11.04 4.72 27.58
C ALA A 19 -10.28 6.02 27.25
N PRO A 20 -8.93 6.04 27.14
CA PRO A 20 -8.21 7.24 26.72
C PRO A 20 -8.58 7.69 25.29
N ARG A 21 -8.93 6.75 24.41
CA ARG A 21 -9.33 7.05 23.02
C ARG A 21 -10.68 7.76 22.99
N LEU A 22 -11.63 7.29 23.80
CA LEU A 22 -12.96 7.88 23.93
C LEU A 22 -12.92 9.25 24.60
N GLU A 23 -12.02 9.47 25.56
CA GLU A 23 -11.76 10.79 26.13
C GLU A 23 -11.18 11.75 25.09
N TYR A 24 -10.18 11.32 24.32
CA TYR A 24 -9.62 12.10 23.21
C TYR A 24 -10.68 12.42 22.14
N ALA A 25 -11.58 11.48 21.83
CA ALA A 25 -12.69 11.68 20.92
C ALA A 25 -13.65 12.78 21.41
N GLY A 26 -14.00 12.78 22.70
CA GLY A 26 -14.82 13.84 23.29
C GLY A 26 -14.13 15.21 23.27
N TRP A 27 -12.81 15.22 23.48
CA TRP A 27 -12.02 16.45 23.35
C TRP A 27 -12.03 17.00 21.92
N LEU A 28 -11.85 16.17 20.89
CA LEU A 28 -11.91 16.60 19.48
C LEU A 28 -13.26 17.24 19.12
N GLU A 29 -14.37 16.66 19.57
CA GLU A 29 -15.72 17.22 19.36
C GLU A 29 -15.86 18.62 19.98
N SER A 30 -15.34 18.80 21.21
CA SER A 30 -15.36 20.10 21.88
C SER A 30 -14.53 21.18 21.16
N ARG A 31 -13.63 20.76 20.25
CA ARG A 31 -12.75 21.62 19.45
C ARG A 31 -13.25 21.86 18.02
N GLY A 32 -14.43 21.32 17.68
CA GLY A 32 -15.00 21.46 16.34
C GLY A 32 -14.44 20.47 15.33
N GLU A 33 -13.93 19.32 15.78
CA GLU A 33 -13.52 18.19 14.94
C GLU A 33 -14.42 16.94 15.19
N PRO A 34 -15.75 17.06 15.05
CA PRO A 34 -16.67 16.00 15.43
C PRO A 34 -16.51 14.72 14.59
N GLU A 35 -16.11 14.82 13.32
CA GLU A 35 -15.93 13.68 12.44
C GLU A 35 -14.77 12.78 12.89
N ARG A 36 -13.69 13.37 13.44
CA ARG A 36 -12.57 12.58 13.99
C ARG A 36 -12.97 11.89 15.30
N GLY A 37 -13.74 12.57 16.15
CA GLY A 37 -14.29 11.98 17.36
C GLY A 37 -15.26 10.83 17.06
N GLU A 38 -16.16 11.01 16.10
CA GLU A 38 -17.09 9.97 15.63
C GLU A 38 -16.31 8.75 15.10
N PHE A 39 -15.31 8.98 14.26
CA PHE A 39 -14.49 7.92 13.68
C PHE A 39 -13.81 7.04 14.75
N ILE A 40 -13.25 7.66 15.80
CA ILE A 40 -12.66 6.92 16.92
C ILE A 40 -13.68 6.00 17.57
N ARG A 41 -14.89 6.49 17.85
CA ARG A 41 -15.95 5.69 18.50
C ARG A 41 -16.43 4.55 17.60
N VAL A 42 -16.61 4.83 16.31
CA VAL A 42 -17.01 3.80 15.33
C VAL A 42 -15.99 2.66 15.30
N GLN A 43 -14.70 2.97 15.17
CA GLN A 43 -13.69 1.92 15.13
C GLN A 43 -13.51 1.19 16.46
N CYS A 44 -13.63 1.86 17.62
CA CYS A 44 -13.60 1.18 18.93
C CYS A 44 -14.80 0.22 19.09
N ALA A 45 -16.00 0.64 18.67
CA ALA A 45 -17.17 -0.23 18.67
C ALA A 45 -16.99 -1.43 17.73
N LEU A 46 -16.46 -1.22 16.52
CA LEU A 46 -16.21 -2.28 15.55
C LEU A 46 -15.16 -3.30 16.02
N ASP A 47 -14.12 -2.88 16.75
CA ASP A 47 -13.05 -3.80 17.20
C ASP A 47 -13.54 -4.81 18.24
N THR A 48 -14.56 -4.46 19.03
CA THR A 48 -15.15 -5.33 20.08
C THR A 48 -16.33 -6.17 19.60
N MET A 49 -16.90 -5.88 18.43
CA MET A 49 -18.06 -6.58 17.87
C MET A 49 -17.67 -7.90 17.20
N SER A 50 -18.49 -8.94 17.38
CA SER A 50 -18.38 -10.18 16.61
C SER A 50 -18.66 -9.93 15.12
N ALA A 51 -18.10 -10.78 14.25
CA ALA A 51 -18.32 -10.70 12.80
C ALA A 51 -19.81 -10.74 12.41
N ASP A 52 -20.62 -11.50 13.15
CA ASP A 52 -22.06 -11.68 12.88
C ASP A 52 -22.97 -10.65 13.58
N ASP A 53 -22.42 -9.61 14.23
CA ASP A 53 -23.25 -8.60 14.91
C ASP A 53 -24.07 -7.77 13.90
N PRO A 54 -25.41 -7.71 14.00
CA PRO A 54 -26.25 -7.00 13.03
C PRO A 54 -26.02 -5.49 12.99
N ARG A 55 -25.36 -4.91 14.00
CA ARG A 55 -24.99 -3.48 14.03
C ARG A 55 -23.68 -3.20 13.29
N ARG A 56 -22.91 -4.23 12.93
CA ARG A 56 -21.59 -4.11 12.31
C ARG A 56 -21.66 -3.51 10.89
N PRO A 57 -22.52 -3.98 9.96
CA PRO A 57 -22.57 -3.45 8.60
C PRO A 57 -22.81 -1.93 8.48
N PRO A 58 -23.80 -1.32 9.19
CA PRO A 58 -23.99 0.13 9.10
C PRO A 58 -22.81 0.92 9.69
N LEU A 59 -22.14 0.40 10.73
CA LEU A 59 -20.94 1.02 11.28
C LEU A 59 -19.75 0.92 10.33
N GLN A 60 -19.58 -0.20 9.62
CA GLN A 60 -18.54 -0.35 8.57
C GLN A 60 -18.78 0.60 7.40
N ALA A 61 -20.05 0.79 6.98
CA ALA A 61 -20.39 1.76 5.95
C ALA A 61 -20.02 3.19 6.39
N ARG A 62 -20.29 3.54 7.65
CA ARG A 62 -19.93 4.85 8.21
C ARG A 62 -18.42 5.02 8.37
N GLU A 63 -17.71 3.99 8.81
CA GLU A 63 -16.24 3.96 8.87
C GLU A 63 -15.63 4.23 7.49
N ALA A 64 -16.12 3.53 6.45
CA ALA A 64 -15.65 3.69 5.09
C ALA A 64 -15.90 5.11 4.56
N GLU A 65 -17.09 5.68 4.82
CA GLU A 65 -17.43 7.06 4.46
C GLU A 65 -16.47 8.06 5.12
N LEU A 66 -16.24 7.94 6.42
CA LEU A 66 -15.35 8.82 7.18
C LEU A 66 -13.89 8.71 6.69
N LEU A 67 -13.40 7.51 6.41
CA LEU A 67 -12.07 7.29 5.85
C LEU A 67 -11.94 7.86 4.44
N GLU A 68 -12.96 7.68 3.61
CA GLU A 68 -13.03 8.22 2.26
C GLU A 68 -12.96 9.76 2.26
N GLN A 69 -13.69 10.40 3.16
CA GLN A 69 -13.78 11.86 3.23
C GLN A 69 -12.58 12.49 3.95
N HIS A 70 -12.10 11.88 5.04
CA HIS A 70 -11.18 12.54 5.97
C HIS A 70 -9.90 11.78 6.28
N GLY A 71 -9.82 10.48 6.00
CA GLY A 71 -8.69 9.62 6.38
C GLY A 71 -7.32 10.15 5.91
N TRP A 72 -7.29 10.80 4.75
CA TRP A 72 -6.11 11.45 4.20
C TRP A 72 -5.68 12.70 4.98
N THR A 73 -6.63 13.57 5.28
CA THR A 73 -6.42 14.82 6.02
C THR A 73 -5.88 14.51 7.41
N TRP A 74 -6.45 13.47 8.02
CA TRP A 74 -6.03 12.95 9.31
C TRP A 74 -4.60 12.41 9.30
N ALA A 75 -4.16 11.76 8.23
CA ALA A 75 -2.79 11.27 8.10
C ALA A 75 -1.75 12.37 7.78
N GLU A 76 -2.16 13.61 7.46
CA GLU A 76 -1.22 14.68 7.15
C GLU A 76 -0.30 15.06 8.32
N GLU A 77 -0.71 14.76 9.56
CA GLU A 77 0.13 14.94 10.76
C GLU A 77 1.43 14.11 10.70
N PHE A 78 1.41 12.99 9.99
CA PHE A 78 2.58 12.15 9.76
C PHE A 78 3.48 12.67 8.62
N GLY A 79 2.96 13.55 7.75
CA GLY A 79 3.72 14.16 6.67
C GLY A 79 4.20 13.15 5.62
N THR A 80 5.44 13.32 5.16
CA THR A 80 6.09 12.43 4.19
C THR A 80 6.86 11.28 4.84
N GLU A 81 6.78 11.15 6.17
CA GLU A 81 7.53 10.14 6.91
C GLU A 81 6.97 8.72 6.71
N ILE A 82 5.69 8.62 6.32
CA ILE A 82 4.98 7.36 6.07
C ILE A 82 4.51 7.30 4.61
N THR A 83 4.51 6.11 4.02
CA THR A 83 4.12 5.85 2.62
C THR A 83 2.77 5.15 2.50
N GLU A 84 2.43 4.30 3.48
CA GLU A 84 1.16 3.60 3.63
C GLU A 84 0.78 3.49 5.11
N TRP A 85 -0.51 3.46 5.45
CA TRP A 85 -0.97 3.35 6.83
C TRP A 85 -2.33 2.70 6.99
N VAL A 86 -2.57 2.16 8.18
CA VAL A 86 -3.86 1.58 8.57
C VAL A 86 -4.38 2.25 9.83
N PHE A 87 -5.62 2.73 9.76
CA PHE A 87 -6.36 3.18 10.94
C PHE A 87 -6.93 1.99 11.71
N ARG A 88 -6.73 2.00 13.03
CA ARG A 88 -7.38 1.09 13.96
C ARG A 88 -7.80 1.84 15.21
N ARG A 89 -9.05 1.62 15.62
CA ARG A 89 -9.64 2.26 16.81
C ARG A 89 -9.43 3.78 16.84
N GLY A 90 -9.55 4.42 15.68
CA GLY A 90 -9.51 5.87 15.48
C GLY A 90 -8.14 6.48 15.17
N PHE A 91 -7.07 5.70 15.25
CA PHE A 91 -5.70 6.19 15.13
C PHE A 91 -4.90 5.36 14.13
N ILE A 92 -3.83 5.93 13.60
CA ILE A 92 -2.87 5.17 12.80
C ILE A 92 -2.10 4.24 13.75
N GLU A 93 -2.34 2.94 13.63
CA GLU A 93 -1.62 1.91 14.41
C GLU A 93 -0.61 1.13 13.56
N ARG A 94 -0.74 1.17 12.22
CA ARG A 94 0.23 0.54 11.32
C ARG A 94 0.72 1.55 10.30
N VAL A 95 2.03 1.55 10.07
CA VAL A 95 2.68 2.44 9.11
C VAL A 95 3.69 1.68 8.27
N GLU A 96 3.85 2.12 7.04
CA GLU A 96 5.02 1.85 6.22
C GLU A 96 5.89 3.11 6.25
N MET A 97 7.14 2.95 6.70
CA MET A 97 8.13 4.04 6.77
C MET A 97 9.53 3.43 6.69
N SER A 98 10.56 4.19 6.30
CA SER A 98 11.93 3.66 6.45
C SER A 98 12.37 3.74 7.92
N LEU A 99 13.00 2.70 8.44
CA LEU A 99 13.61 2.71 9.77
C LEU A 99 15.13 2.94 9.70
N GLU A 100 15.70 2.96 8.50
CA GLU A 100 17.09 3.37 8.23
C GLU A 100 17.25 4.89 8.39
N ARG A 101 17.22 5.34 9.65
CA ARG A 101 17.34 6.76 10.05
C ARG A 101 17.73 6.86 11.54
N PRO A 102 18.18 8.04 12.02
CA PRO A 102 18.48 8.27 13.43
C PRO A 102 17.32 7.97 14.39
N ALA A 103 17.64 7.53 15.61
CA ALA A 103 16.65 7.10 16.61
C ALA A 103 15.61 8.18 16.93
N ASP A 104 16.03 9.44 17.07
CA ASP A 104 15.15 10.57 17.35
C ASP A 104 14.10 10.79 16.25
N GLN A 105 14.44 10.51 14.98
CA GLN A 105 13.50 10.61 13.87
C GLN A 105 12.49 9.45 13.85
N ILE A 106 12.92 8.23 14.19
CA ILE A 106 12.00 7.09 14.36
C ILE A 106 11.00 7.42 15.47
N LEU A 107 11.51 7.85 16.63
CA LEU A 107 10.72 8.16 17.81
C LEU A 107 9.80 9.37 17.60
N ALA A 108 10.22 10.35 16.79
CA ALA A 108 9.38 11.48 16.42
C ALA A 108 8.11 11.04 15.66
N VAL A 109 8.20 10.05 14.76
CA VAL A 109 7.02 9.50 14.07
C VAL A 109 6.13 8.73 15.05
N LEU A 110 6.72 7.88 15.90
CA LEU A 110 5.99 7.08 16.89
C LEU A 110 5.33 7.94 17.98
N SER A 111 5.81 9.17 18.21
CA SER A 111 5.19 10.10 19.16
C SER A 111 3.87 10.71 18.68
N LYS A 112 3.52 10.56 17.40
CA LYS A 112 2.32 11.15 16.79
C LYS A 112 1.04 10.32 17.00
N GLY A 113 1.16 9.06 17.41
CA GLY A 113 0.02 8.18 17.64
C GLY A 113 0.42 6.80 18.15
N PRO A 114 -0.56 5.95 18.54
CA PRO A 114 -0.33 4.62 19.07
C PRO A 114 0.11 3.63 17.97
N ILE A 115 1.22 3.90 17.27
CA ILE A 115 1.77 3.02 16.23
C ILE A 115 2.28 1.75 16.88
N ARG A 116 1.77 0.59 16.45
CA ARG A 116 2.11 -0.73 16.99
C ARG A 116 2.70 -1.67 15.97
N HIS A 117 2.68 -1.30 14.70
CA HIS A 117 3.15 -2.15 13.62
C HIS A 117 3.89 -1.28 12.61
N ILE A 118 5.14 -1.64 12.33
CA ILE A 118 5.93 -0.95 11.32
C ILE A 118 6.32 -1.94 10.23
N ARG A 119 5.93 -1.62 8.99
CA ARG A 119 6.55 -2.18 7.80
C ARG A 119 7.65 -1.24 7.36
N ASP A 120 8.84 -1.78 7.17
CA ASP A 120 9.92 -0.97 6.64
C ASP A 120 9.86 -0.83 5.11
N ALA A 121 10.19 0.38 4.64
CA ALA A 121 10.36 0.72 3.22
C ALA A 121 11.81 1.07 2.81
N GLY A 122 12.78 0.97 3.73
CA GLY A 122 14.20 1.18 3.50
C GLY A 122 14.86 0.07 2.66
N GLN A 123 16.16 0.24 2.42
CA GLN A 123 17.03 -0.79 1.85
C GLN A 123 17.94 -1.40 2.95
N PHE A 124 18.04 -0.75 4.12
CA PHE A 124 18.67 -1.23 5.35
C PHE A 124 20.08 -1.76 5.20
N ASP A 125 21.01 -0.86 4.90
CA ASP A 125 22.42 -1.15 5.09
C ASP A 125 22.86 -0.91 6.56
N ASP A 126 22.03 -0.23 7.38
CA ASP A 126 22.32 0.14 8.77
C ASP A 126 21.08 0.02 9.72
N PHE A 127 21.34 -0.43 10.96
CA PHE A 127 20.36 -0.63 12.04
C PHE A 127 20.63 0.23 13.27
N ASP A 128 21.68 1.05 13.30
CA ASP A 128 22.15 1.72 14.52
C ASP A 128 21.05 2.57 15.19
N GLY A 129 20.35 3.40 14.40
CA GLY A 129 19.24 4.22 14.91
C GLY A 129 18.06 3.40 15.45
N LEU A 130 17.73 2.27 14.80
CA LEU A 130 16.68 1.38 15.29
C LEU A 130 17.09 0.69 16.60
N VAL A 131 18.33 0.22 16.69
CA VAL A 131 18.86 -0.42 17.90
C VAL A 131 18.90 0.56 19.07
N GLU A 132 19.27 1.81 18.82
CA GLU A 132 19.24 2.88 19.83
C GLU A 132 17.80 3.21 20.28
N ALA A 133 16.82 3.15 19.38
CA ALA A 133 15.41 3.39 19.71
C ALA A 133 14.75 2.25 20.52
N LEU A 134 15.29 1.02 20.48
CA LEU A 134 14.67 -0.18 21.08
C LEU A 134 14.08 -0.01 22.48
N PRO A 135 14.73 0.67 23.44
CA PRO A 135 14.19 0.83 24.79
C PRO A 135 12.79 1.46 24.85
N GLN A 136 12.37 2.14 23.79
CA GLN A 136 11.10 2.86 23.68
C GLN A 136 10.11 2.18 22.73
N LEU A 137 10.44 0.99 22.21
CA LEU A 137 9.64 0.26 21.21
C LEU A 137 8.87 -0.92 21.79
N ASP A 138 8.68 -0.97 23.10
CA ASP A 138 8.03 -2.10 23.79
C ASP A 138 6.55 -2.27 23.50
N HIS A 139 5.90 -1.23 23.02
CA HIS A 139 4.52 -1.23 22.56
C HIS A 139 4.36 -1.86 21.15
N LEU A 140 5.46 -2.06 20.40
CA LEU A 140 5.39 -2.68 19.08
C LEU A 140 4.93 -4.14 19.16
N THR A 141 4.04 -4.47 18.25
CA THR A 141 3.44 -5.79 18.05
C THR A 141 3.70 -6.35 16.66
N GLY A 142 4.18 -5.54 15.71
CA GLY A 142 4.54 -5.99 14.38
C GLY A 142 5.76 -5.25 13.86
N LEU A 143 6.69 -5.99 13.30
CA LEU A 143 7.86 -5.43 12.64
C LEU A 143 8.16 -6.25 11.39
N GLU A 144 8.08 -5.61 10.23
CA GLU A 144 8.28 -6.26 8.95
C GLU A 144 9.42 -5.59 8.19
N PHE A 145 10.41 -6.38 7.80
CA PHE A 145 11.51 -5.97 6.95
C PHE A 145 11.35 -6.66 5.61
N TRP A 146 11.16 -5.90 4.55
CA TRP A 146 10.83 -6.47 3.24
C TRP A 146 11.98 -6.46 2.24
N LYS A 147 13.00 -5.68 2.57
CA LYS A 147 14.13 -5.35 1.70
C LYS A 147 15.38 -5.23 2.55
N LEU A 148 15.81 -6.34 3.14
CA LEU A 148 17.07 -6.40 3.87
C LEU A 148 18.22 -6.56 2.86
N TYR A 149 18.90 -5.47 2.53
CA TYR A 149 20.17 -5.47 1.80
C TYR A 149 21.33 -5.51 2.81
N VAL A 150 22.44 -6.19 2.50
CA VAL A 150 23.74 -6.14 3.21
C VAL A 150 23.63 -5.84 4.72
N CYS A 151 23.01 -6.74 5.49
CA CYS A 151 22.75 -6.48 6.90
C CYS A 151 23.96 -6.80 7.80
N ASN A 152 24.18 -5.97 8.82
CA ASN A 152 25.10 -6.30 9.91
C ASN A 152 24.46 -7.31 10.86
N ASP A 153 24.84 -8.58 10.73
CA ASP A 153 24.37 -9.71 11.56
C ASP A 153 24.43 -9.44 13.07
N ARG A 154 25.43 -8.68 13.54
CA ARG A 154 25.54 -8.30 14.95
C ARG A 154 24.38 -7.39 15.39
N LEU A 155 23.93 -6.48 14.54
CA LEU A 155 22.82 -5.59 14.84
C LEU A 155 21.48 -6.32 14.71
N VAL A 156 21.34 -7.20 13.72
CA VAL A 156 20.19 -8.10 13.60
C VAL A 156 20.07 -8.99 14.83
N ALA A 157 21.16 -9.56 15.33
CA ALA A 157 21.19 -10.34 16.56
C ALA A 157 20.71 -9.52 17.78
N LYS A 158 21.14 -8.25 17.90
CA LYS A 158 20.66 -7.34 18.95
C LYS A 158 19.15 -7.10 18.86
N LEU A 159 18.64 -6.88 17.65
CA LEU A 159 17.22 -6.71 17.40
C LEU A 159 16.44 -7.98 17.80
N LEU A 160 16.88 -9.13 17.30
CA LEU A 160 16.22 -10.42 17.51
C LEU A 160 16.25 -10.90 18.96
N ASN A 161 17.25 -10.49 19.74
CA ASN A 161 17.36 -10.81 21.16
C ASN A 161 16.95 -9.68 22.10
N SER A 162 16.35 -8.60 21.58
CA SER A 162 15.96 -7.47 22.39
C SER A 162 14.76 -7.80 23.31
N PRO A 163 14.86 -7.60 24.63
CA PRO A 163 13.73 -7.74 25.56
C PRO A 163 12.63 -6.71 25.29
N HIS A 164 12.97 -5.60 24.64
CA HIS A 164 12.00 -4.57 24.28
C HIS A 164 11.07 -5.03 23.16
N LEU A 165 11.41 -6.05 22.39
CA LEU A 165 10.52 -6.58 21.34
C LEU A 165 9.71 -7.81 21.79
N ARG A 166 9.57 -8.01 23.10
CA ARG A 166 8.84 -9.15 23.69
C ARG A 166 7.36 -9.21 23.34
N ASN A 167 6.77 -8.08 22.94
CA ASN A 167 5.35 -7.97 22.61
C ASN A 167 5.07 -8.17 21.12
N LEU A 168 6.11 -8.45 20.30
CA LEU A 168 5.93 -8.77 18.90
C LEU A 168 5.03 -9.99 18.72
N ARG A 169 4.07 -9.83 17.82
CA ARG A 169 3.13 -10.84 17.32
C ARG A 169 3.42 -11.13 15.84
N THR A 170 3.88 -10.15 15.08
CA THR A 170 4.32 -10.31 13.69
C THR A 170 5.80 -9.96 13.59
N LEU A 171 6.60 -10.87 13.03
CA LEU A 171 7.98 -10.62 12.65
C LEU A 171 8.20 -11.16 11.24
N ILE A 172 8.54 -10.28 10.32
CA ILE A 172 8.80 -10.63 8.93
C ILE A 172 10.19 -10.13 8.56
N LEU A 173 11.03 -11.02 8.00
CA LEU A 173 12.37 -10.73 7.51
C LEU A 173 12.51 -11.28 6.08
N HIS A 174 12.16 -10.47 5.08
CA HIS A 174 12.41 -10.77 3.67
C HIS A 174 13.75 -10.18 3.20
N HIS A 175 14.41 -10.94 2.34
CA HIS A 175 15.68 -10.60 1.74
C HIS A 175 15.53 -10.27 0.27
N ASP A 176 16.46 -9.45 -0.24
CA ASP A 176 16.51 -9.13 -1.65
C ASP A 176 17.31 -10.15 -2.49
N ARG A 177 17.13 -10.02 -3.80
CA ARG A 177 17.69 -10.83 -4.91
C ARG A 177 19.21 -11.07 -4.88
N ASN A 178 19.99 -10.35 -4.08
CA ASN A 178 21.45 -10.44 -4.05
C ASN A 178 22.03 -11.52 -3.12
N GLY A 179 21.19 -12.25 -2.37
CA GLY A 179 21.61 -13.45 -1.63
C GLY A 179 22.45 -13.18 -0.35
N ASN A 180 22.43 -11.96 0.17
CA ASN A 180 23.01 -11.65 1.49
C ASN A 180 21.95 -11.92 2.57
N LEU A 181 21.83 -13.20 2.94
CA LEU A 181 20.93 -13.66 4.00
C LEU A 181 21.51 -13.29 5.38
N VAL A 182 20.64 -13.00 6.36
CA VAL A 182 21.06 -13.04 7.76
C VAL A 182 21.64 -14.43 8.01
N GLU A 183 22.81 -14.50 8.66
CA GLU A 183 23.44 -15.77 8.99
C GLU A 183 22.47 -16.68 9.76
N ASP A 184 22.45 -17.98 9.41
CA ASP A 184 21.58 -18.97 10.04
C ASP A 184 21.74 -18.94 11.57
N GLU A 185 22.97 -18.81 12.06
CA GLU A 185 23.29 -18.75 13.48
C GLU A 185 22.58 -17.59 14.19
N VAL A 186 22.48 -16.42 13.55
CA VAL A 186 21.79 -15.24 14.10
C VAL A 186 20.28 -15.43 14.13
N LEU A 187 19.70 -15.97 13.06
CA LEU A 187 18.27 -16.29 13.01
C LEU A 187 17.92 -17.35 14.06
N ILE A 188 18.71 -18.41 14.16
CA ILE A 188 18.52 -19.49 15.13
C ILE A 188 18.59 -18.94 16.56
N GLU A 189 19.59 -18.12 16.88
CA GLU A 189 19.70 -17.48 18.19
C GLU A 189 18.43 -16.68 18.53
N GLY A 190 17.99 -15.83 17.59
CA GLY A 190 16.80 -15.01 17.72
C GLY A 190 15.50 -15.82 17.91
N LEU A 191 15.31 -16.87 17.13
CA LEU A 191 14.13 -17.74 17.17
C LEU A 191 14.08 -18.62 18.43
N MET A 192 15.24 -18.84 19.06
CA MET A 192 15.39 -19.51 20.35
C MET A 192 15.34 -18.53 21.53
N SER A 193 15.06 -17.25 21.29
CA SER A 193 14.98 -16.23 22.32
C SER A 193 13.65 -16.29 23.10
N PRO A 194 13.66 -16.19 24.44
CA PRO A 194 12.42 -16.17 25.23
C PRO A 194 11.52 -14.97 24.93
N TYR A 195 12.08 -13.91 24.32
CA TYR A 195 11.33 -12.72 23.91
C TYR A 195 10.49 -12.93 22.64
N ARG A 196 10.41 -14.15 22.09
CA ARG A 196 9.59 -14.47 20.91
C ARG A 196 8.33 -15.26 21.22
N MET A 197 8.06 -15.50 22.51
CA MET A 197 6.90 -16.27 22.99
C MET A 197 5.52 -15.77 22.52
N ASN A 198 5.41 -14.50 22.13
CA ASN A 198 4.16 -13.87 21.71
C ASN A 198 3.95 -13.87 20.19
N LEU A 199 4.93 -14.36 19.40
CA LEU A 199 4.82 -14.42 17.95
C LEU A 199 3.63 -15.28 17.51
N ARG A 200 2.91 -14.75 16.54
CA ARG A 200 1.75 -15.35 15.87
C ARG A 200 1.95 -15.46 14.38
N GLU A 201 2.76 -14.59 13.80
CA GLU A 201 3.08 -14.57 12.37
C GLU A 201 4.59 -14.42 12.22
N LEU A 202 5.16 -15.33 11.43
CA LEU A 202 6.59 -15.41 11.22
C LEU A 202 6.87 -15.77 9.76
N ALA A 203 7.68 -14.93 9.12
CA ALA A 203 8.32 -15.21 7.85
C ALA A 203 9.80 -14.80 7.96
N VAL A 204 10.71 -15.68 7.59
CA VAL A 204 12.16 -15.43 7.64
C VAL A 204 12.81 -15.93 6.36
N ASN A 205 13.69 -15.13 5.76
CA ASN A 205 14.41 -15.46 4.53
C ASN A 205 13.49 -15.93 3.40
N VAL A 206 12.34 -15.27 3.21
CA VAL A 206 11.43 -15.56 2.08
C VAL A 206 11.72 -14.57 0.94
N ASP A 207 11.94 -15.05 -0.28
CA ASP A 207 12.07 -14.22 -1.50
C ASP A 207 11.19 -14.80 -2.63
N VAL A 208 10.66 -13.91 -3.48
CA VAL A 208 9.84 -14.20 -4.67
C VAL A 208 10.50 -15.15 -5.67
N MET A 209 11.83 -15.24 -5.64
CA MET A 209 12.60 -15.79 -6.74
C MET A 209 13.56 -16.90 -6.33
N TRP A 210 14.21 -16.88 -5.16
CA TRP A 210 15.30 -17.83 -4.88
C TRP A 210 15.59 -18.15 -3.40
N ARG A 211 14.72 -18.96 -2.78
CA ARG A 211 14.90 -19.76 -1.53
C ARG A 211 14.23 -19.17 -0.29
N GLY A 212 13.40 -19.99 0.35
CA GLY A 212 12.96 -19.81 1.74
C GLY A 212 14.06 -20.15 2.77
N PRO A 213 13.73 -20.22 4.07
CA PRO A 213 14.71 -20.42 5.14
C PRO A 213 15.50 -21.73 5.01
N SER A 214 16.73 -21.72 5.53
CA SER A 214 17.59 -22.91 5.45
C SER A 214 17.04 -24.07 6.30
N PRO A 215 17.41 -25.34 5.98
CA PRO A 215 17.03 -26.48 6.81
C PRO A 215 17.45 -26.37 8.29
N LYS A 216 18.56 -25.67 8.59
CA LYS A 216 19.00 -25.44 9.97
C LYS A 216 18.06 -24.51 10.71
N VAL A 217 17.66 -23.41 10.07
CA VAL A 217 16.71 -22.43 10.62
C VAL A 217 15.35 -23.09 10.87
N LEU A 218 14.85 -23.85 9.90
CA LEU A 218 13.58 -24.57 10.02
C LEU A 218 13.60 -25.62 11.14
N MET A 219 14.71 -26.33 11.32
CA MET A 219 14.88 -27.25 12.44
C MET A 219 14.88 -26.52 13.79
N ALA A 220 15.47 -25.34 13.87
CA ALA A 220 15.40 -24.51 15.07
C ALA A 220 13.98 -24.01 15.33
N MET A 221 13.24 -23.59 14.30
CA MET A 221 11.83 -23.21 14.42
C MET A 221 10.99 -24.37 14.98
N ALA A 222 11.17 -25.58 14.44
CA ALA A 222 10.48 -26.78 14.91
C ALA A 222 10.78 -27.12 16.39
N ARG A 223 11.97 -26.77 16.88
CA ARG A 223 12.42 -27.09 18.24
C ARG A 223 12.23 -25.95 19.23
N SER A 224 11.89 -24.75 18.76
CA SER A 224 11.77 -23.59 19.62
C SER A 224 10.54 -23.71 20.53
N PRO A 225 10.72 -23.67 21.87
CA PRO A 225 9.58 -23.64 22.80
C PRO A 225 8.85 -22.30 22.79
N TYR A 226 9.45 -21.28 22.15
CA TYR A 226 8.94 -19.91 22.13
C TYR A 226 8.06 -19.61 20.90
N LEU A 227 7.90 -20.58 19.98
CA LEU A 227 7.06 -20.40 18.78
C LEU A 227 5.68 -21.09 18.90
N ALA A 228 5.30 -21.58 20.09
CA ALA A 228 4.02 -22.27 20.33
C ALA A 228 2.77 -21.43 20.07
N ASN A 229 2.90 -20.12 19.96
CA ASN A 229 1.80 -19.20 19.67
C ASN A 229 1.66 -18.85 18.19
N LEU A 230 2.46 -19.46 17.30
CA LEU A 230 2.33 -19.24 15.86
C LEU A 230 0.93 -19.63 15.36
N ARG A 231 0.43 -18.82 14.44
CA ARG A 231 -0.87 -18.91 13.75
C ARG A 231 -0.68 -18.85 12.25
N LYS A 232 0.27 -18.05 11.77
CA LYS A 232 0.65 -17.94 10.37
C LYS A 232 2.10 -18.33 10.20
N LEU A 233 2.37 -19.21 9.25
CA LEU A 233 3.71 -19.64 8.90
C LEU A 233 3.86 -19.65 7.39
N ASP A 234 4.88 -18.95 6.90
CA ASP A 234 5.27 -18.95 5.50
C ASP A 234 6.51 -19.83 5.31
N LEU A 235 6.35 -20.91 4.54
CA LEU A 235 7.42 -21.80 4.08
C LEU A 235 7.51 -21.81 2.55
N SER A 236 6.93 -20.83 1.86
CA SER A 236 6.94 -20.78 0.41
C SER A 236 8.37 -20.80 -0.16
N GLU A 237 8.52 -21.39 -1.35
CA GLU A 237 9.79 -21.50 -2.08
C GLU A 237 10.93 -22.14 -1.25
N THR A 238 10.58 -22.97 -0.26
CA THR A 238 11.53 -23.62 0.65
C THR A 238 11.86 -25.05 0.22
N GLU A 239 13.15 -25.41 0.26
CA GLU A 239 13.58 -26.80 0.09
C GLU A 239 13.43 -27.57 1.41
N LEU A 240 12.54 -28.57 1.40
CA LEU A 240 12.15 -29.32 2.60
C LEU A 240 12.50 -30.80 2.45
N THR A 241 13.45 -31.27 3.26
CA THR A 241 13.84 -32.68 3.29
C THR A 241 12.84 -33.54 4.09
N VAL A 242 12.85 -34.85 3.88
CA VAL A 242 12.04 -35.83 4.64
C VAL A 242 12.23 -35.69 6.15
N GLU A 243 13.48 -35.54 6.59
CA GLU A 243 13.82 -35.40 8.00
C GLU A 243 13.22 -34.13 8.61
N LEU A 244 13.23 -33.05 7.84
CA LEU A 244 12.72 -31.77 8.27
C LEU A 244 11.20 -31.75 8.36
N ILE A 245 10.49 -32.28 7.36
CA ILE A 245 9.02 -32.39 7.39
C ILE A 245 8.55 -33.17 8.61
N ARG A 246 9.23 -34.28 8.93
CA ARG A 246 8.92 -35.07 10.13
C ARG A 246 9.16 -34.28 11.41
N ALA A 247 10.23 -33.49 11.47
CA ALA A 247 10.48 -32.61 12.60
C ALA A 247 9.41 -31.52 12.74
N LEU A 248 9.01 -30.88 11.63
CA LEU A 248 7.90 -29.93 11.61
C LEU A 248 6.58 -30.60 12.05
N GLY A 249 6.31 -31.81 11.56
CA GLY A 249 5.11 -32.60 11.86
C GLY A 249 5.02 -33.11 13.30
N GLN A 250 6.14 -33.17 14.03
CA GLN A 250 6.20 -33.53 15.45
C GLN A 250 6.31 -32.30 16.36
N SER A 251 6.44 -31.11 15.79
CA SER A 251 6.64 -29.90 16.57
C SER A 251 5.35 -29.44 17.24
N PRO A 252 5.35 -29.25 18.57
CA PRO A 252 4.22 -28.61 19.24
C PRO A 252 4.09 -27.14 18.87
N ALA A 253 5.13 -26.51 18.28
CA ALA A 253 5.11 -25.11 17.90
C ALA A 253 4.03 -24.79 16.85
N PHE A 254 3.71 -25.76 16.00
CA PHE A 254 2.82 -25.58 14.85
C PHE A 254 1.41 -26.17 15.05
N ALA A 255 1.10 -26.70 16.22
CA ALA A 255 -0.20 -27.30 16.54
C ALA A 255 -1.37 -26.27 16.54
N HIS A 256 -1.04 -24.98 16.50
CA HIS A 256 -2.02 -23.90 16.50
C HIS A 256 -2.00 -23.06 15.22
N LEU A 257 -1.33 -23.50 14.16
CA LEU A 257 -1.37 -22.81 12.88
C LEU A 257 -2.80 -22.77 12.32
N GLU A 258 -3.19 -21.59 11.87
CA GLU A 258 -4.43 -21.28 11.19
C GLU A 258 -4.17 -21.00 9.70
N GLU A 259 -2.97 -20.55 9.35
CA GLU A 259 -2.57 -20.25 7.97
C GLU A 259 -1.17 -20.81 7.70
N LEU A 260 -1.04 -21.54 6.59
CA LEU A 260 0.22 -22.13 6.16
C LEU A 260 0.43 -21.86 4.67
N ASP A 261 1.56 -21.27 4.31
CA ASP A 261 1.96 -21.09 2.92
C ASP A 261 3.02 -22.13 2.55
N LEU A 262 2.71 -22.99 1.57
CA LEU A 262 3.62 -23.97 0.96
C LEU A 262 3.76 -23.72 -0.55
N GLY A 263 3.45 -22.52 -1.03
CA GLY A 263 3.55 -22.18 -2.45
C GLY A 263 4.97 -22.36 -2.96
N GLY A 264 5.14 -22.97 -4.14
CA GLY A 264 6.47 -23.24 -4.71
C GLY A 264 7.29 -24.32 -3.99
N CYS A 265 6.78 -24.95 -2.92
CA CYS A 265 7.46 -26.07 -2.28
C CYS A 265 7.47 -27.32 -3.19
N SER A 266 8.55 -28.09 -3.10
CA SER A 266 8.68 -29.37 -3.81
C SER A 266 8.93 -30.51 -2.83
N PHE A 267 8.08 -31.55 -2.87
CA PHE A 267 8.19 -32.72 -2.00
C PHE A 267 8.04 -34.02 -2.78
N PRO A 268 8.77 -35.11 -2.45
CA PRO A 268 8.44 -36.44 -2.95
C PRO A 268 6.94 -36.78 -2.76
N PRO A 269 6.28 -37.54 -3.66
CA PRO A 269 4.82 -37.68 -3.66
C PRO A 269 4.26 -38.25 -2.34
N ARG A 270 5.02 -39.12 -1.68
CA ARG A 270 4.63 -39.74 -0.40
C ARG A 270 4.59 -38.74 0.76
N LEU A 271 5.36 -37.66 0.68
CA LEU A 271 5.45 -36.66 1.74
C LEU A 271 4.32 -35.65 1.70
N TRP A 272 3.73 -35.39 0.54
CA TRP A 272 2.54 -34.53 0.45
C TRP A 272 1.40 -35.05 1.32
N ASP A 273 1.18 -36.36 1.33
CA ASP A 273 0.13 -36.97 2.17
C ASP A 273 0.45 -36.81 3.68
N GLU A 274 1.73 -36.92 4.07
CA GLU A 274 2.19 -36.67 5.46
C GLU A 274 2.02 -35.19 5.86
N VAL A 275 2.36 -34.25 4.98
CA VAL A 275 2.22 -32.80 5.20
C VAL A 275 0.75 -32.40 5.37
N LEU A 276 -0.14 -32.95 4.54
CA LEU A 276 -1.58 -32.71 4.63
C LEU A 276 -2.21 -33.34 5.89
N GLN A 277 -1.49 -34.23 6.60
CA GLN A 277 -1.90 -34.79 7.89
C GLN A 277 -1.17 -34.13 9.08
N GLY A 278 -0.40 -33.07 8.84
CA GLY A 278 0.42 -32.41 9.85
C GLY A 278 -0.36 -31.89 11.07
N PRO A 279 0.34 -31.56 12.16
CA PRO A 279 -0.24 -31.16 13.44
C PRO A 279 -1.05 -29.86 13.37
N TRP A 280 -0.88 -29.07 12.32
CA TRP A 280 -1.63 -27.84 12.04
C TRP A 280 -3.06 -28.09 11.53
N LEU A 281 -3.35 -29.27 10.95
CA LEU A 281 -4.63 -29.56 10.31
C LEU A 281 -5.88 -29.23 11.15
N PRO A 282 -5.94 -29.51 12.47
CA PRO A 282 -7.15 -29.28 13.26
C PRO A 282 -7.59 -27.81 13.37
N ARG A 283 -6.70 -26.86 13.08
CA ARG A 283 -6.98 -25.42 13.18
C ARG A 283 -6.73 -24.67 11.88
N LEU A 284 -6.22 -25.36 10.85
CA LEU A 284 -5.87 -24.76 9.58
C LEU A 284 -7.14 -24.25 8.88
N LYS A 285 -7.21 -22.95 8.66
CA LYS A 285 -8.28 -22.27 7.94
C LYS A 285 -7.87 -21.96 6.51
N TRP A 286 -6.58 -21.70 6.29
CA TRP A 286 -6.07 -21.32 4.99
C TRP A 286 -4.77 -22.06 4.69
N LEU A 287 -4.68 -22.62 3.48
CA LEU A 287 -3.49 -23.30 2.98
C LEU A 287 -3.22 -22.85 1.54
N ARG A 288 -1.98 -22.49 1.23
CA ARG A 288 -1.56 -22.23 -0.16
C ARG A 288 -0.65 -23.31 -0.70
N LEU A 289 -1.00 -23.76 -1.91
CA LEU A 289 -0.32 -24.82 -2.66
C LEU A 289 -0.01 -24.39 -4.10
N SER A 290 -0.15 -23.11 -4.44
CA SER A 290 0.20 -22.58 -5.76
C SER A 290 1.65 -22.92 -6.13
N GLY A 291 1.89 -23.48 -7.30
CA GLY A 291 3.25 -23.84 -7.72
C GLY A 291 3.87 -25.00 -6.93
N ALA A 292 3.11 -25.68 -6.07
CA ALA A 292 3.55 -26.91 -5.41
C ALA A 292 3.94 -27.97 -6.44
N ALA A 293 5.08 -28.62 -6.22
CA ALA A 293 5.65 -29.61 -7.12
C ALA A 293 6.06 -30.88 -6.36
N THR A 294 6.50 -31.89 -7.13
CA THR A 294 7.16 -33.06 -6.55
C THR A 294 8.57 -33.21 -7.08
N THR A 295 9.49 -33.67 -6.23
CA THR A 295 10.76 -34.18 -6.69
C THR A 295 10.54 -35.56 -7.32
N ASP A 296 11.30 -35.88 -8.36
CA ASP A 296 11.44 -37.24 -8.90
C ASP A 296 10.22 -37.85 -9.64
N ALA A 297 9.23 -37.06 -10.07
CA ALA A 297 8.18 -37.53 -10.98
C ALA A 297 8.08 -36.64 -12.23
N GLU A 298 8.48 -37.17 -13.39
CA GLU A 298 8.17 -36.54 -14.67
C GLU A 298 6.65 -36.46 -14.86
N GLY A 299 6.12 -35.25 -15.09
CA GLY A 299 4.71 -35.04 -15.43
C GLY A 299 3.73 -34.85 -14.26
N PHE A 300 4.21 -34.66 -13.02
CA PHE A 300 3.35 -34.29 -11.90
C PHE A 300 2.76 -32.88 -12.09
N HIS A 301 1.43 -32.78 -12.06
CA HIS A 301 0.72 -31.53 -12.00
C HIS A 301 0.29 -31.24 -10.56
N VAL A 302 0.21 -29.97 -10.18
CA VAL A 302 -0.23 -29.58 -8.83
C VAL A 302 -1.62 -30.15 -8.48
N ASP A 303 -2.48 -30.34 -9.49
CA ASP A 303 -3.79 -31.01 -9.35
C ASP A 303 -3.70 -32.49 -8.94
N ASP A 304 -2.56 -33.15 -9.13
CA ASP A 304 -2.36 -34.53 -8.69
C ASP A 304 -2.37 -34.65 -7.16
N LEU A 305 -2.17 -33.55 -6.43
CA LEU A 305 -2.39 -33.51 -4.98
C LEU A 305 -3.83 -33.87 -4.60
N LYS A 306 -4.81 -33.55 -5.45
CA LYS A 306 -6.22 -33.90 -5.25
C LYS A 306 -6.47 -35.41 -5.33
N ASN A 307 -5.52 -36.16 -5.89
CA ASN A 307 -5.58 -37.62 -5.97
C ASN A 307 -5.06 -38.32 -4.71
N LEU A 308 -4.43 -37.59 -3.79
CA LEU A 308 -3.88 -38.17 -2.56
C LEU A 308 -4.99 -38.69 -1.62
N PRO A 309 -4.74 -39.78 -0.87
CA PRO A 309 -5.72 -40.34 0.07
C PRO A 309 -6.28 -39.31 1.05
N THR A 310 -5.43 -38.48 1.64
CA THR A 310 -5.84 -37.43 2.58
C THR A 310 -6.75 -36.41 1.92
N TYR A 311 -6.41 -36.00 0.69
CA TYR A 311 -7.20 -35.03 -0.04
C TYR A 311 -8.61 -35.56 -0.34
N ARG A 312 -8.66 -36.79 -0.86
CA ARG A 312 -9.92 -37.50 -1.17
C ARG A 312 -10.79 -37.76 0.04
N SER A 313 -10.23 -37.74 1.25
CA SER A 313 -10.97 -37.92 2.51
C SER A 313 -11.68 -36.64 3.02
N GLY A 314 -11.94 -35.68 2.14
CA GLY A 314 -12.59 -34.40 2.50
C GLY A 314 -11.61 -33.43 3.15
N PHE A 315 -10.42 -33.25 2.56
CA PHE A 315 -9.46 -32.26 3.06
C PHE A 315 -9.97 -30.82 2.93
N GLU A 316 -10.57 -30.47 1.79
CA GLU A 316 -11.16 -29.13 1.57
C GLU A 316 -12.31 -28.85 2.54
N ASP A 317 -13.02 -29.86 3.04
CA ASP A 317 -14.07 -29.66 4.05
C ASP A 317 -13.50 -29.31 5.43
N ARG A 318 -12.22 -29.59 5.67
CA ARG A 318 -11.51 -29.34 6.94
C ARG A 318 -10.75 -28.03 6.95
N VAL A 319 -10.41 -27.49 5.78
CA VAL A 319 -9.66 -26.25 5.60
C VAL A 319 -10.54 -25.26 4.85
N ALA A 320 -10.87 -24.13 5.47
CA ALA A 320 -11.85 -23.19 4.91
C ALA A 320 -11.47 -22.66 3.50
N VAL A 321 -10.17 -22.53 3.19
CA VAL A 321 -9.67 -22.10 1.89
C VAL A 321 -8.38 -22.85 1.53
N VAL A 322 -8.35 -23.43 0.33
CA VAL A 322 -7.11 -23.93 -0.30
C VAL A 322 -6.83 -23.09 -1.56
N ASP A 323 -5.74 -22.34 -1.54
CA ASP A 323 -5.33 -21.44 -2.63
C ASP A 323 -4.38 -22.15 -3.60
N TRP A 324 -4.87 -22.34 -4.84
CA TRP A 324 -4.16 -22.99 -5.93
C TRP A 324 -3.59 -22.00 -6.96
N ASP A 325 -4.15 -20.80 -7.02
CA ASP A 325 -4.02 -19.91 -8.18
C ASP A 325 -3.05 -18.75 -7.92
N THR A 326 -2.89 -18.35 -6.66
CA THR A 326 -2.08 -17.17 -6.34
C THR A 326 -0.60 -17.51 -6.48
N VAL A 327 0.02 -17.17 -7.62
CA VAL A 327 1.43 -17.46 -7.91
C VAL A 327 2.40 -16.84 -6.90
N PHE A 328 2.00 -15.73 -6.28
CA PHE A 328 2.77 -15.08 -5.24
C PHE A 328 1.83 -14.29 -4.33
N ILE A 329 1.69 -14.71 -3.05
CA ILE A 329 1.27 -13.76 -2.02
C ILE A 329 2.53 -12.97 -1.71
N ALA A 330 2.70 -11.86 -2.41
CA ALA A 330 3.30 -10.73 -1.74
C ALA A 330 2.44 -10.55 -0.50
N PRO A 331 3.00 -10.51 0.71
CA PRO A 331 2.19 -10.28 1.91
C PRO A 331 1.29 -9.01 1.77
N ASN A 332 1.51 -8.18 0.74
CA ASN A 332 0.72 -7.05 0.26
C ASN A 332 -0.65 -7.36 -0.35
N TYR A 333 -0.96 -8.58 -0.81
CA TYR A 333 -2.06 -8.73 -1.78
C TYR A 333 -3.37 -9.36 -1.32
N ARG A 334 -3.45 -10.05 -0.17
CA ARG A 334 -4.77 -10.43 0.40
C ARG A 334 -4.80 -11.09 1.78
N ASN A 335 -3.66 -11.42 2.42
CA ASN A 335 -3.73 -12.19 3.67
C ASN A 335 -2.68 -11.92 4.76
N THR A 336 -1.72 -11.01 4.59
CA THR A 336 -1.29 -10.27 5.80
C THR A 336 -2.32 -9.19 6.02
N SER A 337 -2.61 -8.87 7.26
CA SER A 337 -3.69 -7.94 7.66
C SER A 337 -3.47 -6.46 7.26
N TRP A 338 -2.78 -6.22 6.15
CA TRP A 338 -2.37 -4.95 5.58
C TRP A 338 -3.15 -4.66 4.29
N GLN A 339 -4.23 -3.89 4.43
CA GLN A 339 -4.82 -3.10 3.35
C GLN A 339 -4.80 -1.65 3.85
N GLY A 340 -3.66 -0.99 3.68
CA GLY A 340 -3.49 0.38 4.12
C GLY A 340 -3.90 1.38 3.06
N LEU A 341 -4.22 2.59 3.50
CA LEU A 341 -4.33 3.74 2.62
C LEU A 341 -2.92 4.14 2.17
N THR A 342 -2.75 4.36 0.86
CA THR A 342 -1.47 4.80 0.31
C THR A 342 -1.56 6.22 -0.25
N TRP A 343 -0.50 7.03 -0.15
CA TRP A 343 -0.54 8.33 -0.82
C TRP A 343 -0.70 8.22 -2.35
N LYS A 344 -0.40 7.06 -2.94
CA LYS A 344 -0.65 6.76 -4.36
C LYS A 344 -2.15 6.78 -4.70
N GLU A 345 -2.98 6.17 -3.88
CA GLU A 345 -4.45 6.20 -4.03
C GLU A 345 -4.99 7.61 -3.80
N ARG A 346 -4.38 8.37 -2.87
CA ARG A 346 -4.68 9.79 -2.78
C ARG A 346 -4.37 10.45 -4.09
N ARG A 347 -3.16 10.39 -4.66
CA ARG A 347 -2.78 11.10 -5.90
C ARG A 347 -3.79 10.94 -7.06
N SER A 348 -4.35 9.75 -7.26
CA SER A 348 -5.34 9.51 -8.33
C SER A 348 -6.70 10.16 -8.04
N ARG A 349 -7.09 10.30 -6.77
CA ARG A 349 -8.36 10.91 -6.36
C ARG A 349 -8.48 12.41 -6.64
N PRO A 350 -7.58 13.35 -6.23
CA PRO A 350 -7.64 14.74 -6.63
C PRO A 350 -7.62 14.89 -8.14
N LEU A 351 -6.99 14.02 -8.92
CA LEU A 351 -7.17 14.12 -10.36
C LEU A 351 -8.60 13.74 -10.75
N ARG A 352 -9.14 12.62 -10.27
CA ARG A 352 -10.56 12.23 -10.51
C ARG A 352 -11.59 13.24 -10.00
N VAL A 353 -11.34 13.94 -8.89
CA VAL A 353 -12.22 14.97 -8.31
C VAL A 353 -12.28 16.23 -9.18
N MET A 354 -11.41 16.39 -10.19
CA MET A 354 -11.62 17.41 -11.21
C MET A 354 -12.81 17.09 -12.13
N ASN A 355 -13.22 15.82 -12.26
CA ASN A 355 -14.26 15.38 -13.19
C ASN A 355 -15.60 16.12 -12.99
N PRO A 356 -16.17 16.25 -11.78
CA PRO A 356 -17.40 17.02 -11.57
C PRO A 356 -17.30 18.47 -12.06
N TRP A 357 -16.18 19.14 -11.84
CA TRP A 357 -15.96 20.52 -12.30
C TRP A 357 -15.88 20.61 -13.81
N VAL A 358 -15.15 19.68 -14.45
CA VAL A 358 -15.05 19.60 -15.93
C VAL A 358 -16.44 19.34 -16.54
N ARG A 359 -17.22 18.42 -15.97
CA ARG A 359 -18.61 18.13 -16.41
C ARG A 359 -19.52 19.35 -16.27
N ALA A 360 -19.44 20.04 -15.13
CA ALA A 360 -20.18 21.26 -14.88
C ALA A 360 -19.67 22.47 -15.70
N LYS A 361 -18.52 22.33 -16.38
CA LYS A 361 -17.78 23.42 -17.04
C LYS A 361 -17.44 24.57 -16.08
N ASP A 362 -17.32 24.28 -14.79
CA ASP A 362 -16.96 25.24 -13.74
C ASP A 362 -15.44 25.27 -13.54
N TYR A 363 -14.75 25.88 -14.50
CA TYR A 363 -13.30 25.98 -14.50
C TYR A 363 -12.76 26.99 -13.47
N ALA A 364 -13.57 27.99 -13.09
CA ALA A 364 -13.19 28.94 -12.05
C ALA A 364 -13.25 28.29 -10.66
N GLY A 365 -14.29 27.51 -10.39
CA GLY A 365 -14.40 26.69 -9.18
C GLY A 365 -13.27 25.67 -9.06
N LEU A 366 -12.95 24.97 -10.16
CA LEU A 366 -11.80 24.07 -10.25
C LEU A 366 -10.49 24.78 -9.85
N GLU A 367 -10.17 25.92 -10.47
CA GLU A 367 -8.93 26.65 -10.14
C GLU A 367 -8.90 27.11 -8.69
N ASN A 368 -10.02 27.62 -8.16
CA ASN A 368 -10.10 28.08 -6.77
C ASN A 368 -9.90 26.94 -5.76
N GLU A 369 -10.46 25.76 -6.02
CA GLU A 369 -10.30 24.59 -5.15
C GLU A 369 -8.83 24.16 -5.06
N TYR A 370 -8.17 24.01 -6.21
CA TYR A 370 -6.79 23.56 -6.23
C TYR A 370 -5.80 24.66 -5.81
N ARG A 371 -6.19 25.93 -5.93
CA ARG A 371 -5.46 27.05 -5.32
C ARG A 371 -5.47 26.96 -3.80
N ARG A 372 -6.63 26.67 -3.19
CA ARG A 372 -6.75 26.43 -1.74
C ARG A 372 -5.94 25.21 -1.32
N LEU A 373 -6.01 24.12 -2.07
CA LEU A 373 -5.24 22.91 -1.79
C LEU A 373 -3.72 23.16 -1.89
N CYS A 374 -3.26 23.89 -2.91
CA CYS A 374 -1.85 24.27 -3.05
C CYS A 374 -1.38 25.13 -1.86
N GLN A 375 -2.19 26.11 -1.45
CA GLN A 375 -1.93 26.93 -0.28
C GLN A 375 -1.77 26.08 0.99
N ALA A 376 -2.64 25.09 1.20
CA ALA A 376 -2.61 24.23 2.37
C ALA A 376 -1.38 23.29 2.37
N LEU A 377 -1.05 22.74 1.21
CA LEU A 377 0.01 21.72 1.09
C LEU A 377 1.42 22.29 0.94
N ALA A 378 1.57 23.50 0.40
CA ALA A 378 2.88 24.05 0.05
C ALA A 378 3.05 25.54 0.36
N GLY A 379 2.04 26.19 0.95
CA GLY A 379 2.15 27.55 1.46
C GLY A 379 1.85 28.66 0.44
N ALA A 380 1.92 29.90 0.90
CA ALA A 380 1.48 31.07 0.11
C ALA A 380 2.45 31.48 -0.99
N GLU A 381 3.74 31.28 -0.77
CA GLU A 381 4.79 31.71 -1.70
C GLU A 381 4.71 30.95 -3.03
N ILE A 382 4.74 29.62 -2.98
CA ILE A 382 4.66 28.79 -4.18
C ILE A 382 3.30 28.91 -4.88
N ARG A 383 2.21 29.08 -4.11
CA ARG A 383 0.88 29.31 -4.65
C ARG A 383 0.84 30.64 -5.41
N ALA A 384 1.44 31.71 -4.87
CA ALA A 384 1.54 32.99 -5.55
C ALA A 384 2.44 32.94 -6.79
N GLU A 385 3.53 32.15 -6.76
CA GLU A 385 4.35 31.89 -7.94
C GLU A 385 3.52 31.26 -9.07
N ILE A 386 2.71 30.24 -8.74
CA ILE A 386 1.80 29.63 -9.72
C ILE A 386 0.73 30.62 -10.19
N ASP A 387 0.16 31.43 -9.31
CA ASP A 387 -0.85 32.44 -9.68
C ASP A 387 -0.32 33.41 -10.75
N CYS A 388 0.96 33.78 -10.69
CA CYS A 388 1.64 34.69 -11.62
C CYS A 388 2.02 34.07 -12.97
N LEU A 389 1.83 32.76 -13.17
CA LEU A 389 2.15 32.13 -14.45
C LEU A 389 1.26 32.65 -15.59
N PRO A 390 1.81 32.83 -16.81
CA PRO A 390 1.11 33.43 -17.94
C PRO A 390 0.16 32.45 -18.64
N PHE A 391 -0.83 31.93 -17.91
CA PHE A 391 -1.83 31.00 -18.48
C PHE A 391 -2.65 31.63 -19.59
N ASP A 392 -2.87 32.95 -19.59
CA ASP A 392 -3.56 33.63 -20.69
C ASP A 392 -2.81 33.45 -22.02
N VAL A 393 -1.48 33.57 -22.00
CA VAL A 393 -0.62 33.33 -23.18
C VAL A 393 -0.64 31.86 -23.59
N TYR A 394 -0.70 30.94 -22.62
CA TYR A 394 -0.82 29.52 -22.90
C TYR A 394 -2.17 29.17 -23.53
N GLU A 395 -3.27 29.76 -23.04
CA GLU A 395 -4.63 29.64 -23.57
C GLU A 395 -4.73 30.13 -25.02
N GLU A 396 -4.14 31.28 -25.35
CA GLU A 396 -4.08 31.77 -26.73
C GLU A 396 -3.37 30.79 -27.68
N LYS A 397 -2.27 30.19 -27.22
CA LYS A 397 -1.54 29.18 -28.01
C LYS A 397 -2.37 27.90 -28.15
N LEU A 398 -3.09 27.46 -27.11
CA LEU A 398 -4.03 26.35 -27.19
C LEU A 398 -5.11 26.62 -28.23
N HIS A 399 -5.72 27.82 -28.22
CA HIS A 399 -6.76 28.21 -29.16
C HIS A 399 -6.32 28.07 -30.62
N LYS A 400 -5.13 28.61 -30.95
CA LYS A 400 -4.52 28.48 -32.30
C LYS A 400 -4.30 27.02 -32.70
N ARG A 401 -3.96 26.14 -31.75
CA ARG A 401 -3.72 24.72 -32.02
C ARG A 401 -5.02 23.93 -32.16
N VAL A 402 -6.02 24.19 -31.32
CA VAL A 402 -7.36 23.56 -31.43
C VAL A 402 -7.99 23.86 -32.79
N GLN A 403 -7.96 25.12 -33.24
CA GLN A 403 -8.42 25.48 -34.59
C GLN A 403 -7.73 24.67 -35.69
N LYS A 404 -6.40 24.49 -35.59
CA LYS A 404 -5.63 23.69 -36.54
C LYS A 404 -6.05 22.21 -36.51
N VAL A 405 -6.28 21.65 -35.32
CA VAL A 405 -6.72 20.25 -35.14
C VAL A 405 -8.09 20.04 -35.75
N LEU A 406 -9.05 20.93 -35.48
CA LEU A 406 -10.40 20.88 -36.05
C LEU A 406 -10.39 20.98 -37.58
N GLY A 407 -9.48 21.77 -38.16
CA GLY A 407 -9.29 21.83 -39.62
C GLY A 407 -8.72 20.55 -40.26
N VAL A 408 -8.08 19.68 -39.48
CA VAL A 408 -7.53 18.39 -39.93
C VAL A 408 -8.51 17.24 -39.69
N LEU A 409 -9.34 17.33 -38.65
CA LEU A 409 -10.23 16.27 -38.18
C LEU A 409 -11.12 15.68 -39.31
N PRO A 410 -11.86 16.47 -40.13
CA PRO A 410 -12.67 15.92 -41.23
C PRO A 410 -11.82 15.24 -42.31
N LYS A 411 -10.64 15.80 -42.61
CA LYS A 411 -9.74 15.31 -43.67
C LYS A 411 -9.18 13.92 -43.37
N LYS A 412 -9.09 13.59 -42.09
CA LYS A 412 -8.48 12.36 -41.58
C LYS A 412 -9.51 11.39 -40.99
N ARG A 413 -10.81 11.75 -41.06
CA ARG A 413 -11.92 10.96 -40.49
C ARG A 413 -11.66 10.57 -39.04
N GLY A 414 -11.08 11.50 -38.26
CA GLY A 414 -10.82 11.26 -36.85
C GLY A 414 -12.12 11.15 -36.07
N LYS A 415 -12.16 10.26 -35.08
CA LYS A 415 -13.32 10.00 -34.22
C LYS A 415 -13.20 10.57 -32.81
N ALA A 416 -12.01 11.00 -32.41
CA ALA A 416 -11.78 11.70 -31.15
C ALA A 416 -10.52 12.58 -31.23
N ILE A 417 -10.43 13.56 -30.34
CA ILE A 417 -9.25 14.42 -30.14
C ILE A 417 -8.73 14.21 -28.72
N SER A 418 -7.43 14.08 -28.54
CA SER A 418 -6.80 14.05 -27.22
C SER A 418 -5.66 15.06 -27.15
N LEU A 419 -5.64 15.93 -26.14
CA LEU A 419 -4.46 16.71 -25.76
C LEU A 419 -3.70 15.94 -24.69
N ARG A 420 -2.50 15.45 -25.02
CA ARG A 420 -1.56 14.86 -24.05
C ARG A 420 -0.55 15.91 -23.62
N ILE A 421 -0.38 16.10 -22.32
CA ILE A 421 0.70 16.91 -21.76
C ILE A 421 1.76 16.04 -21.09
N SER A 422 3.01 16.47 -21.20
CA SER A 422 4.16 15.85 -20.53
C SER A 422 4.76 16.83 -19.52
N PRO A 423 4.30 16.86 -18.25
CA PRO A 423 4.74 17.86 -17.27
C PRO A 423 6.25 17.87 -17.03
N ASP A 424 6.87 16.68 -17.03
CA ASP A 424 8.30 16.50 -16.81
C ASP A 424 9.17 17.08 -17.95
N PHE A 425 8.60 17.25 -19.15
CA PHE A 425 9.32 17.61 -20.37
C PHE A 425 8.81 18.93 -20.94
N GLU A 426 9.18 20.05 -20.31
CA GLU A 426 8.80 21.41 -20.73
C GLU A 426 7.27 21.63 -20.85
N TRP A 427 6.49 20.84 -20.12
CA TRP A 427 5.03 20.81 -20.25
C TRP A 427 4.56 20.59 -21.69
N ARG A 428 5.32 19.78 -22.45
CA ARG A 428 5.09 19.56 -23.87
C ARG A 428 3.67 19.06 -24.12
N GLY A 429 2.91 19.83 -24.90
CA GLY A 429 1.58 19.47 -25.35
C GLY A 429 1.60 18.77 -26.71
N GLU A 430 0.78 17.75 -26.88
CA GLU A 430 0.58 17.05 -28.14
C GLU A 430 -0.89 16.77 -28.38
N PHE A 431 -1.40 17.23 -29.52
CA PHE A 431 -2.75 16.92 -29.97
C PHE A 431 -2.73 15.67 -30.83
N HIS A 432 -3.56 14.71 -30.48
CA HIS A 432 -3.69 13.41 -31.12
C HIS A 432 -5.10 13.31 -31.70
N VAL A 433 -5.20 13.08 -33.01
CA VAL A 433 -6.46 12.75 -33.68
C VAL A 433 -6.55 11.22 -33.76
N GLN A 434 -7.57 10.65 -33.17
CA GLN A 434 -7.71 9.20 -32.97
C GLN A 434 -8.63 8.55 -34.00
N ALA A 435 -8.36 7.29 -34.33
CA ALA A 435 -9.17 6.48 -35.24
C ALA A 435 -10.45 5.94 -34.60
N ASN A 436 -10.42 5.75 -33.28
CA ASN A 436 -11.48 5.20 -32.46
C ASN A 436 -11.86 6.18 -31.35
N ASP A 437 -13.10 6.09 -30.87
CA ASP A 437 -13.44 6.68 -29.58
C ASP A 437 -12.71 5.86 -28.50
N LEU A 438 -12.15 6.54 -27.51
CA LEU A 438 -11.34 5.91 -26.47
C LEU A 438 -12.19 5.09 -25.49
N ALA A 439 -13.51 5.09 -25.63
CA ALA A 439 -14.49 4.35 -24.81
C ALA A 439 -14.30 4.52 -23.30
N VAL A 440 -13.61 5.58 -22.87
CA VAL A 440 -13.43 5.91 -21.47
C VAL A 440 -14.79 6.31 -20.93
N THR A 441 -15.33 5.48 -20.04
CA THR A 441 -16.53 5.79 -19.27
C THR A 441 -16.16 6.78 -18.17
N GLU A 442 -17.16 7.51 -17.72
CA GLU A 442 -17.02 8.61 -16.77
C GLU A 442 -16.44 8.20 -15.40
N ASP A 443 -16.52 6.91 -15.07
CA ASP A 443 -16.13 6.33 -13.77
C ASP A 443 -14.90 5.39 -13.85
N GLU A 444 -14.53 4.93 -15.05
CA GLU A 444 -13.36 4.06 -15.29
C GLU A 444 -12.37 4.75 -16.24
N VAL A 445 -11.79 5.85 -15.77
CA VAL A 445 -10.67 6.49 -16.47
C VAL A 445 -9.40 5.67 -16.23
N PRO A 446 -8.80 5.06 -17.27
CA PRO A 446 -7.55 4.33 -17.11
C PRO A 446 -6.39 5.30 -16.84
N GLU A 447 -5.38 4.86 -16.08
CA GLU A 447 -4.15 5.65 -15.83
C GLU A 447 -3.38 5.94 -17.12
N GLU A 448 -3.57 5.12 -18.15
CA GLU A 448 -2.98 5.27 -19.47
C GLU A 448 -3.94 4.81 -20.58
N ILE A 449 -3.99 5.54 -21.70
CA ILE A 449 -4.78 5.14 -22.87
C ILE A 449 -3.99 4.06 -23.63
N SER A 450 -4.63 2.92 -23.91
CA SER A 450 -4.11 1.85 -24.77
C SER A 450 -3.55 2.43 -26.08
N TYR A 451 -2.26 2.16 -26.35
CA TYR A 451 -1.49 2.80 -27.41
C TYR A 451 -1.80 2.19 -28.80
N GLU A 452 -2.97 2.53 -29.35
CA GLU A 452 -3.16 2.56 -30.80
C GLU A 452 -2.75 3.97 -31.25
N GLY A 453 -1.51 4.14 -31.75
CA GLY A 453 -0.96 5.47 -32.05
C GLY A 453 -1.87 6.37 -32.92
N PRO A 454 -1.76 7.71 -32.81
CA PRO A 454 -2.71 8.62 -33.43
C PRO A 454 -2.64 8.62 -34.96
N ILE A 455 -3.78 8.86 -35.63
CA ILE A 455 -3.83 9.08 -37.09
C ILE A 455 -3.02 10.34 -37.45
N VAL A 456 -3.16 11.37 -36.63
CA VAL A 456 -2.37 12.60 -36.75
C VAL A 456 -1.92 13.06 -35.38
N GLN A 457 -0.63 13.36 -35.28
CA GLN A 457 -0.03 14.04 -34.15
C GLN A 457 0.31 15.48 -34.55
N ILE A 458 -0.15 16.45 -33.77
CA ILE A 458 0.12 17.88 -33.95
C ILE A 458 0.78 18.39 -32.67
N LYS A 459 1.97 18.98 -32.80
CA LYS A 459 2.63 19.64 -31.67
C LYS A 459 1.71 20.73 -31.09
N GLY A 460 1.38 20.59 -29.80
CA GLY A 460 0.66 21.56 -28.99
C GLY A 460 1.59 22.67 -28.47
N PRO A 461 1.10 23.52 -27.56
CA PRO A 461 1.95 24.49 -26.88
C PRO A 461 2.78 23.82 -25.79
N ASP A 462 4.04 24.22 -25.70
CA ASP A 462 4.91 23.95 -24.55
C ASP A 462 4.69 25.03 -23.48
N PHE A 463 4.98 24.72 -22.21
CA PHE A 463 4.89 25.67 -21.10
C PHE A 463 6.06 25.48 -20.10
N PRO A 464 7.28 25.88 -20.48
CA PRO A 464 8.49 25.64 -19.69
C PRO A 464 8.41 26.16 -18.25
N GLU A 465 7.78 27.32 -18.03
CA GLU A 465 7.62 27.94 -16.71
C GLU A 465 6.80 27.05 -15.75
N ALA A 466 5.71 26.45 -16.24
CA ALA A 466 4.94 25.48 -15.46
C ALA A 466 5.75 24.21 -15.18
N SER A 467 6.55 23.76 -16.16
CA SER A 467 7.43 22.58 -16.02
C SER A 467 8.52 22.78 -14.97
N GLN A 468 9.11 23.97 -14.88
CA GLN A 468 10.11 24.29 -13.86
C GLN A 468 9.53 24.19 -12.44
N ILE A 469 8.32 24.72 -12.20
CA ILE A 469 7.66 24.59 -10.89
C ILE A 469 7.33 23.13 -10.60
N TYR A 470 6.82 22.38 -11.59
CA TYR A 470 6.51 20.98 -11.40
C TYR A 470 7.74 20.10 -11.19
N GLN A 471 8.88 20.39 -11.80
CA GLN A 471 10.13 19.66 -11.54
C GLN A 471 10.61 19.87 -10.10
N ARG A 472 10.36 21.03 -9.49
CA ARG A 472 10.62 21.28 -8.06
C ARG A 472 9.61 20.59 -7.15
N HIS A 473 8.38 20.38 -7.64
CA HIS A 473 7.28 19.80 -6.88
C HIS A 473 6.54 18.72 -7.68
N PRO A 474 7.19 17.63 -8.10
CA PRO A 474 6.58 16.69 -9.04
C PRO A 474 5.51 15.86 -8.35
N LEU A 475 4.57 15.34 -9.12
CA LEU A 475 3.75 14.23 -8.62
C LEU A 475 4.62 12.97 -8.61
N GLN A 476 4.86 12.40 -7.43
CA GLN A 476 5.60 11.15 -7.25
C GLN A 476 4.67 10.05 -6.71
N ALA A 477 4.98 8.80 -7.06
CA ALA A 477 4.18 7.66 -6.62
C ALA A 477 4.57 7.32 -5.18
N GLY A 478 3.58 6.99 -4.34
CA GLY A 478 3.83 6.61 -2.94
C GLY A 478 4.19 7.77 -2.00
N THR A 479 4.18 9.02 -2.47
CA THR A 479 4.47 10.20 -1.64
C THR A 479 3.26 11.12 -1.53
N ARG A 480 3.22 11.95 -0.48
CA ARG A 480 2.18 12.96 -0.27
C ARG A 480 1.95 13.77 -1.55
N PRO A 481 0.70 13.96 -2.00
CA PRO A 481 0.43 14.69 -3.25
C PRO A 481 1.04 16.09 -3.26
N SER A 482 1.65 16.47 -4.38
CA SER A 482 2.16 17.83 -4.59
C SER A 482 1.01 18.79 -4.88
N GLY A 483 0.69 19.65 -3.90
CA GLY A 483 -0.25 20.77 -4.09
C GLY A 483 0.08 21.65 -5.29
N PRO A 484 1.36 22.08 -5.47
CA PRO A 484 1.80 22.84 -6.64
C PRO A 484 1.51 22.13 -7.96
N ALA A 485 1.85 20.85 -8.08
CA ALA A 485 1.62 20.11 -9.31
C ALA A 485 0.13 19.89 -9.59
N LEU A 486 -0.66 19.57 -8.57
CA LEU A 486 -2.11 19.43 -8.72
C LEU A 486 -2.76 20.77 -9.17
N TYR A 487 -2.30 21.90 -8.64
CA TYR A 487 -2.80 23.22 -9.04
C TYR A 487 -2.40 23.58 -10.48
N LEU A 488 -1.17 23.32 -10.89
CA LEU A 488 -0.75 23.52 -12.29
C LEU A 488 -1.56 22.68 -13.27
N LEU A 489 -1.84 21.42 -12.92
CA LEU A 489 -2.70 20.55 -13.74
C LEU A 489 -4.14 21.07 -13.79
N ALA A 490 -4.70 21.49 -12.65
CA ALA A 490 -6.04 22.08 -12.58
C ALA A 490 -6.17 23.32 -13.48
N ARG A 491 -5.19 24.24 -13.42
CA ARG A 491 -5.13 25.43 -14.29
C ARG A 491 -4.97 25.06 -15.76
N THR A 492 -4.22 24.01 -16.08
CA THR A 492 -4.06 23.53 -17.46
C THR A 492 -5.35 22.93 -18.01
N VAL A 493 -6.06 22.13 -17.21
CA VAL A 493 -7.38 21.58 -17.54
C VAL A 493 -8.39 22.71 -17.73
N ALA A 494 -8.40 23.68 -16.83
CA ALA A 494 -9.25 24.87 -16.91
C ALA A 494 -9.00 25.69 -18.17
N ALA A 495 -7.72 25.97 -18.48
CA ALA A 495 -7.29 26.67 -19.69
C ALA A 495 -7.75 25.95 -20.96
N TYR A 496 -7.57 24.64 -21.02
CA TYR A 496 -8.02 23.85 -22.17
C TYR A 496 -9.54 23.81 -22.28
N GLY A 497 -10.24 23.63 -21.17
CA GLY A 497 -11.70 23.64 -21.11
C GLY A 497 -12.32 24.97 -21.57
N ARG A 498 -11.78 26.10 -21.12
CA ARG A 498 -12.15 27.44 -21.59
C ARG A 498 -11.90 27.61 -23.09
N CYS A 499 -10.74 27.16 -23.57
CA CYS A 499 -10.42 27.16 -24.99
C CYS A 499 -11.45 26.39 -25.81
N LEU A 500 -11.88 25.21 -25.34
CA LEU A 500 -12.84 24.34 -26.03
C LEU A 500 -14.26 24.92 -26.10
N ALA A 501 -14.68 25.70 -25.09
CA ALA A 501 -16.01 26.30 -25.05
C ALA A 501 -16.32 27.26 -26.22
N GLY A 502 -15.27 27.77 -26.90
CA GLY A 502 -15.39 28.64 -28.06
C GLY A 502 -15.45 27.93 -29.42
N HIS A 503 -15.48 26.59 -29.46
CA HIS A 503 -15.48 25.81 -30.70
C HIS A 503 -16.64 24.83 -30.77
N ASP A 504 -17.07 24.51 -32.00
CA ASP A 504 -17.94 23.37 -32.28
C ASP A 504 -17.10 22.08 -32.30
N LEU A 505 -17.48 21.11 -31.48
CA LEU A 505 -16.71 19.88 -31.24
C LEU A 505 -17.52 18.67 -31.71
N PRO A 506 -17.36 18.23 -32.98
CA PRO A 506 -18.17 17.16 -33.57
C PRO A 506 -17.76 15.76 -33.11
N VAL A 507 -16.74 15.65 -32.26
CA VAL A 507 -16.20 14.39 -31.73
C VAL A 507 -15.86 14.55 -30.25
N PRO A 508 -15.81 13.45 -29.48
CA PRO A 508 -15.28 13.47 -28.11
C PRO A 508 -13.88 14.07 -28.03
N VAL A 509 -13.66 14.90 -27.00
CA VAL A 509 -12.38 15.56 -26.73
C VAL A 509 -11.89 15.18 -25.35
N TYR A 510 -10.63 14.79 -25.29
CA TYR A 510 -9.96 14.31 -24.09
C TYR A 510 -8.74 15.17 -23.75
N PHE A 511 -8.44 15.25 -22.46
CA PHE A 511 -7.18 15.76 -21.94
C PHE A 511 -6.49 14.62 -21.18
N GLY A 512 -5.17 14.48 -21.32
CA GLY A 512 -4.42 13.44 -20.64
C GLY A 512 -3.04 13.90 -20.19
N CYS A 513 -2.59 13.36 -19.07
CA CYS A 513 -1.20 13.39 -18.64
C CYS A 513 -0.81 11.98 -18.18
N ARG A 514 0.44 11.77 -17.73
CA ARG A 514 0.90 10.47 -17.19
C ARG A 514 0.04 9.97 -16.01
N HIS A 515 -0.76 10.83 -15.37
CA HIS A 515 -1.43 10.51 -14.10
C HIS A 515 -2.95 10.46 -14.19
N ALA A 516 -3.54 10.99 -15.26
CA ALA A 516 -4.99 11.01 -15.43
C ALA A 516 -5.38 11.35 -16.86
N VAL A 517 -6.58 10.92 -17.23
CA VAL A 517 -7.27 11.27 -18.46
C VAL A 517 -8.63 11.85 -18.11
N PHE A 518 -9.09 12.82 -18.90
CA PHE A 518 -10.33 13.55 -18.65
C PHE A 518 -11.13 13.61 -19.94
N CYS A 519 -12.42 13.28 -19.86
CA CYS A 519 -13.35 13.59 -20.93
C CYS A 519 -13.77 15.06 -20.81
N MET A 520 -13.25 15.90 -21.69
CA MET A 520 -13.48 17.35 -21.66
C MET A 520 -14.81 17.75 -22.32
N SER A 521 -15.22 17.01 -23.35
CA SER A 521 -16.47 17.23 -24.07
C SER A 521 -16.86 15.96 -24.82
N ARG A 522 -18.17 15.67 -24.86
CA ARG A 522 -18.78 14.71 -25.79
C ARG A 522 -19.88 15.45 -26.58
N PRO A 523 -20.02 15.22 -27.89
CA PRO A 523 -21.08 15.81 -28.73
C PRO A 523 -22.48 15.33 -28.35
#